data_AF-R0LEH2-F1
#
_entry.id   AF-R0LEH2-F1
#
_cell.length_a   1.000
_cell.length_b   1.000
_cell.length_c   1.000
_cell.angle_alpha   90.00
_cell.angle_beta   90.00
_cell.angle_gamma   90.00
#
_symmetry.space_group_name_H-M   'P 1'
#
loop_
_entity.id
_entity.type
_entity.pdbx_description
1 polymer ?
#
loop_
_entity_poly.entity_id
_entity_poly.type
_entity_poly.pdbx_seq_one_letter_code
_entity_poly.pdbx_strand_id
1 'polypeptide(L)'
;LYVSLLSNALNILFSSLAIFILDMGIAGVAWGTILSRLVGLVILWSQLKLPFEKPTFGLDKKLLTLALPAAGERLMMRAGDVVIIALVVSFGTEAVAGNAVGEVLTQFNYMPAFGVATATVMLVARAVGEDNWERVANLSKQTFWLSLVLMFPLTFSIYALGIPLTHLYTTDSLAVEASVLVTLFSLLGTPMTIGTVIYTAVWQGLGNARLPFYATSIGMWCIRIGTGYLMGIVLGWGLPGIWAGTLLDNGFRWLFLRYRYQRYMSLKG
;
A
#
# COMPACT_ATOMS: atom_id res chain seq x y z
N LEU A 1 2.90 -1.35 19.39
CA LEU A 1 1.48 -1.76 19.32
C LEU A 1 0.60 -0.94 20.28
N TYR A 2 0.83 -1.02 21.60
CA TYR A 2 0.01 -0.33 22.62
C TYR A 2 -0.14 1.18 22.40
N VAL A 3 0.93 1.89 22.04
CA VAL A 3 0.86 3.34 21.78
C VAL A 3 -0.03 3.67 20.58
N SER A 4 -0.01 2.82 19.54
CA SER A 4 -0.88 3.02 18.36
C SER A 4 -2.35 2.79 18.71
N LEU A 5 -2.67 1.74 19.47
CA LEU A 5 -4.04 1.48 19.93
C LEU A 5 -4.57 2.62 20.80
N LEU A 6 -3.76 3.08 21.76
CA LEU A 6 -4.10 4.20 22.63
C LEU A 6 -4.28 5.49 21.82
N SER A 7 -3.37 5.79 20.88
CA SER A 7 -3.48 6.98 20.03
C SER A 7 -4.76 6.94 19.20
N ASN A 8 -5.13 5.80 18.60
CA ASN A 8 -6.40 5.71 17.87
C ASN A 8 -7.62 5.84 18.78
N ALA A 9 -7.61 5.26 19.99
CA ALA A 9 -8.69 5.41 20.96
C ALA A 9 -8.84 6.89 21.41
N LEU A 10 -7.73 7.56 21.68
CA LEU A 10 -7.71 8.99 21.99
C LEU A 10 -8.19 9.83 20.81
N ASN A 11 -7.88 9.43 19.57
CA ASN A 11 -8.36 10.14 18.39
C ASN A 11 -9.89 10.08 18.31
N ILE A 12 -10.48 8.91 18.51
CA ILE A 12 -11.95 8.74 18.55
C ILE A 12 -12.54 9.64 19.64
N LEU A 13 -11.96 9.61 20.84
CA LEU A 13 -12.44 10.40 21.97
C LEU A 13 -12.34 11.91 21.70
N PHE A 14 -11.17 12.42 21.33
CA PHE A 14 -10.97 13.84 21.07
C PHE A 14 -11.76 14.34 19.88
N SER A 15 -11.83 13.57 18.79
CA SER A 15 -12.63 13.93 17.62
C SER A 15 -14.12 13.99 17.98
N SER A 16 -14.63 13.02 18.74
CA SER A 16 -16.04 13.02 19.16
C SER A 16 -16.37 14.21 20.06
N LEU A 17 -15.52 14.52 21.03
CA LEU A 17 -15.70 15.70 21.90
C LEU A 17 -15.67 16.99 21.06
N ALA A 18 -14.72 17.13 20.14
CA ALA A 18 -14.58 18.32 19.32
C ALA A 18 -15.73 18.51 18.32
N ILE A 19 -16.31 17.42 17.82
CA ILE A 19 -17.46 17.46 16.91
C ILE A 19 -18.75 17.76 17.67
N PHE A 20 -19.05 17.01 18.74
CA PHE A 20 -20.37 17.02 19.38
C PHE A 20 -20.53 18.00 20.54
N ILE A 21 -19.42 18.44 21.17
CA ILE A 21 -19.46 19.37 22.31
C ILE A 21 -18.99 20.76 21.91
N LEU A 22 -17.95 20.84 21.07
CA LEU A 22 -17.34 22.10 20.66
C LEU A 22 -17.83 22.59 19.28
N ASP A 23 -18.69 21.84 18.60
CA ASP A 23 -19.24 22.14 17.27
C ASP A 23 -18.20 22.52 16.21
N MET A 24 -16.99 21.95 16.30
CA MET A 24 -15.88 22.30 15.40
C MET A 24 -15.95 21.57 14.04
N GLY A 25 -16.93 20.70 13.84
CA GLY A 25 -17.10 19.93 12.60
C GLY A 25 -15.81 19.24 12.13
N ILE A 26 -15.44 19.46 10.87
CA ILE A 26 -14.24 18.87 10.25
C ILE A 26 -12.94 19.34 10.94
N ALA A 27 -12.90 20.57 11.43
CA ALA A 27 -11.75 21.07 12.19
C ALA A 27 -11.57 20.30 13.52
N GLY A 28 -12.67 19.83 14.11
CA GLY A 28 -12.63 18.99 15.31
C GLY A 28 -11.93 17.65 15.06
N VAL A 29 -12.18 17.01 13.91
CA VAL A 29 -11.49 15.77 13.49
C VAL A 29 -9.99 16.01 13.31
N ALA A 30 -9.61 17.15 12.72
CA ALA A 30 -8.21 17.52 12.54
C ALA A 30 -7.50 17.69 13.89
N TRP A 31 -8.11 18.43 14.83
CA TRP A 31 -7.55 18.61 16.18
C TRP A 31 -7.48 17.30 16.97
N GLY A 32 -8.51 16.46 16.91
CA GLY A 32 -8.50 15.15 17.56
C GLY A 32 -7.34 14.27 17.07
N THR A 33 -7.06 14.32 15.77
CA THR A 33 -5.93 13.60 15.17
C THR A 33 -4.57 14.18 15.61
N ILE A 34 -4.43 15.50 15.66
CA ILE A 34 -3.18 16.15 16.09
C ILE A 34 -2.89 15.80 17.56
N LEU A 35 -3.87 16.00 18.45
CA LEU A 35 -3.70 15.78 19.89
C LEU A 35 -3.40 14.31 20.21
N SER A 36 -4.14 13.38 19.60
CA SER A 36 -3.90 11.95 19.81
C SER A 36 -2.53 11.48 19.31
N ARG A 37 -2.02 12.07 18.23
CA ARG A 37 -0.65 11.82 17.73
C ARG A 37 0.41 12.43 18.63
N LEU A 38 0.18 13.63 19.16
CA LEU A 38 1.08 14.27 20.12
C LEU A 38 1.24 13.42 21.39
N VAL A 39 0.15 12.90 21.94
CA VAL A 39 0.21 11.98 23.09
C VAL A 39 1.01 10.73 22.75
N GLY A 40 0.77 10.13 21.57
CA GLY A 40 1.55 8.99 21.11
C GLY A 40 3.04 9.28 20.98
N LEU A 41 3.40 10.46 20.48
CA LEU A 41 4.78 10.91 20.34
C LEU A 41 5.46 11.07 21.71
N VAL A 42 4.78 11.69 22.69
CA VAL A 42 5.32 11.86 24.05
C VAL A 42 5.58 10.51 24.72
N ILE A 43 4.65 9.55 24.57
CA ILE A 43 4.82 8.20 25.14
C ILE A 43 6.02 7.49 24.50
N LEU A 44 6.14 7.51 23.17
CA LEU A 44 7.28 6.91 22.48
C LEU A 44 8.60 7.58 22.88
N TRP A 45 8.60 8.91 23.00
CA TRP A 45 9.76 9.67 23.45
C TRP A 45 10.21 9.24 24.85
N SER A 46 9.27 9.04 25.78
CA SER A 46 9.58 8.58 27.13
C SER A 46 10.20 7.19 27.21
N GLN A 47 9.99 6.35 26.18
CA GLN A 47 10.56 5.00 26.10
C GLN A 47 11.91 4.93 25.38
N LEU A 48 12.31 5.99 24.67
CA LEU A 48 13.60 6.07 23.99
C LEU A 48 14.69 6.35 25.01
N LYS A 49 15.47 5.32 25.36
CA LYS A 49 16.72 5.46 26.11
C LYS A 49 17.87 5.84 25.17
N LEU A 50 17.73 6.93 24.43
CA LEU A 50 18.78 7.42 23.54
C LEU A 50 19.59 8.52 24.24
N PRO A 51 20.93 8.52 24.13
CA PRO A 51 21.72 9.67 24.53
C PRO A 51 21.29 10.88 23.70
N PHE A 52 21.14 12.04 24.34
CA PHE A 52 20.78 13.28 23.65
C PHE A 52 21.96 13.75 22.79
N GLU A 53 21.99 13.36 21.52
CA GLU A 53 22.91 13.91 20.54
C GLU A 53 22.44 15.30 20.08
N LYS A 54 23.38 16.23 19.93
CA LYS A 54 23.07 17.57 19.43
C LYS A 54 22.52 17.45 18.00
N PRO A 55 21.37 18.05 17.68
CA PRO A 55 20.84 18.01 16.32
C PRO A 55 21.84 18.66 15.37
N THR A 56 22.45 17.84 14.51
CA THR A 56 23.34 18.34 13.45
C THR A 56 22.48 18.85 12.31
N PHE A 57 22.54 20.15 12.04
CA PHE A 57 21.96 20.75 10.84
C PHE A 57 22.82 20.37 9.62
N GLY A 58 22.64 19.15 9.14
CA GLY A 58 23.30 18.62 7.94
C GLY A 58 22.42 17.54 7.32
N LEU A 59 22.11 17.70 6.04
CA LEU A 59 21.39 16.67 5.29
C LEU A 59 22.34 15.51 5.01
N ASP A 60 22.14 14.38 5.68
CA ASP A 60 22.88 13.16 5.35
C ASP A 60 22.48 12.70 3.94
N LYS A 61 23.42 12.83 3.00
CA LYS A 61 23.24 12.40 1.62
C LYS A 61 22.82 10.94 1.54
N LYS A 62 23.30 10.06 2.43
CA LYS A 62 22.93 8.64 2.46
C LYS A 62 21.46 8.47 2.83
N LEU A 63 20.99 9.17 3.87
CA LEU A 63 19.57 9.17 4.25
C LEU A 63 18.70 9.71 3.13
N LEU A 64 19.08 10.83 2.50
CA LEU A 64 18.33 11.39 1.38
C LEU A 64 18.27 10.44 0.18
N THR A 65 19.35 9.74 -0.14
CA THR A 65 19.35 8.78 -1.25
C THR A 65 18.47 7.56 -1.03
N LEU A 66 18.08 7.26 0.22
CA LEU A 66 17.16 6.18 0.56
C LEU A 66 15.73 6.70 0.72
N ALA A 67 15.55 7.79 1.47
CA ALA A 67 14.25 8.35 1.83
C ALA A 67 13.55 9.02 0.63
N LEU A 68 14.27 9.78 -0.19
CA LEU A 68 13.66 10.48 -1.34
C LEU A 68 13.08 9.50 -2.37
N PRO A 69 13.78 8.43 -2.81
CA PRO A 69 13.18 7.47 -3.72
C PRO A 69 12.01 6.71 -3.11
N ALA A 70 12.07 6.33 -1.83
CA ALA A 70 10.97 5.66 -1.15
C ALA A 70 9.72 6.55 -1.02
N ALA A 71 9.90 7.82 -0.66
CA ALA A 71 8.81 8.80 -0.62
C ALA A 71 8.27 9.09 -2.03
N GLY A 72 9.17 9.25 -3.00
CA GLY A 72 8.83 9.43 -4.41
C GLY A 72 8.03 8.25 -4.96
N GLU A 73 8.35 7.03 -4.56
CA GLU A 73 7.66 5.81 -5.00
C GLU A 73 6.20 5.82 -4.55
N ARG A 74 5.98 6.16 -3.28
CA ARG A 74 4.63 6.35 -2.73
C ARG A 74 3.90 7.51 -3.38
N LEU A 75 4.58 8.62 -3.64
CA LEU A 75 3.98 9.78 -4.29
C LEU A 75 3.55 9.46 -5.74
N MET A 76 4.40 8.78 -6.52
CA MET A 76 4.08 8.40 -7.90
C MET A 76 2.89 7.46 -7.97
N MET A 77 2.77 6.54 -7.01
CA MET A 77 1.59 5.69 -6.87
C MET A 77 0.33 6.52 -6.60
N ARG A 78 0.36 7.42 -5.60
CA ARG A 78 -0.80 8.25 -5.24
C ARG A 78 -1.20 9.25 -6.33
N ALA A 79 -0.22 9.85 -6.99
CA ALA A 79 -0.49 10.74 -8.13
C ALA A 79 -1.12 9.97 -9.30
N GLY A 80 -0.66 8.74 -9.57
CA GLY A 80 -1.27 7.89 -10.56
C GLY A 80 -2.70 7.46 -10.18
N ASP A 81 -2.98 7.19 -8.91
CA ASP A 81 -4.31 6.79 -8.44
C ASP A 81 -5.35 7.87 -8.79
N VAL A 82 -4.97 9.15 -8.68
CA VAL A 82 -5.83 10.28 -9.09
C VAL A 82 -6.16 10.22 -10.59
N VAL A 83 -5.17 9.90 -11.43
CA VAL A 83 -5.39 9.77 -12.88
C VAL A 83 -6.27 8.56 -13.19
N ILE A 84 -6.06 7.43 -12.52
CA ILE A 84 -6.91 6.24 -12.68
C ILE A 84 -8.36 6.54 -12.29
N ILE A 85 -8.57 7.24 -11.18
CA ILE A 85 -9.92 7.68 -10.77
C ILE A 85 -10.53 8.59 -11.84
N ALA A 86 -9.77 9.52 -12.40
CA ALA A 86 -10.25 10.37 -13.49
C ALA A 86 -10.68 9.57 -14.74
N LEU A 87 -10.00 8.45 -15.04
CA LEU A 87 -10.45 7.53 -16.11
C LEU A 87 -11.75 6.82 -15.72
N VAL A 88 -11.88 6.36 -14.47
CA VAL A 88 -13.11 5.68 -13.98
C VAL A 88 -14.32 6.61 -14.05
N VAL A 89 -14.14 7.92 -13.81
CA VAL A 89 -15.21 8.93 -13.91
C VAL A 89 -15.87 8.95 -15.29
N SER A 90 -15.13 8.63 -16.35
CA SER A 90 -15.68 8.57 -17.71
C SER A 90 -16.72 7.45 -17.92
N PHE A 91 -16.83 6.49 -17.00
CA PHE A 91 -17.75 5.36 -17.09
C PHE A 91 -19.05 5.56 -16.31
N GLY A 92 -19.28 6.74 -15.73
CA GLY A 92 -20.51 7.07 -15.01
C GLY A 92 -20.37 7.04 -13.49
N THR A 93 -21.35 7.64 -12.82
CA THR A 93 -21.37 7.83 -11.36
C THR A 93 -21.46 6.51 -10.60
N GLU A 94 -22.17 5.53 -11.15
CA GLU A 94 -22.38 4.21 -10.59
C GLU A 94 -21.07 3.40 -10.61
N ALA A 95 -20.30 3.51 -11.70
CA ALA A 95 -18.98 2.88 -11.81
C ALA A 95 -17.98 3.47 -10.82
N VAL A 96 -18.00 4.80 -10.61
CA VAL A 96 -17.17 5.46 -9.59
C VAL A 96 -17.56 5.01 -8.19
N ALA A 97 -18.86 4.98 -7.87
CA ALA A 97 -19.36 4.54 -6.58
C ALA A 97 -19.00 3.08 -6.29
N GLY A 98 -19.25 2.18 -7.25
CA GLY A 98 -18.89 0.77 -7.13
C GLY A 98 -17.39 0.55 -7.00
N ASN A 99 -16.57 1.28 -7.77
CA ASN A 99 -15.12 1.24 -7.64
C ASN A 99 -14.66 1.70 -6.25
N ALA A 100 -15.25 2.78 -5.71
CA ALA A 100 -14.93 3.26 -4.36
C ALA A 100 -15.28 2.22 -3.29
N VAL A 101 -16.44 1.57 -3.37
CA VAL A 101 -16.83 0.49 -2.44
C VAL A 101 -15.88 -0.70 -2.57
N GLY A 102 -15.59 -1.15 -3.79
CA GLY A 102 -14.65 -2.23 -4.05
C GLY A 102 -13.24 -1.94 -3.52
N GLU A 103 -12.74 -0.73 -3.70
CA GLU A 103 -11.46 -0.27 -3.12
C GLU A 103 -11.49 -0.32 -1.59
N VAL A 104 -12.56 0.17 -0.94
CA VAL A 104 -12.69 0.10 0.52
C VAL A 104 -12.67 -1.36 1.01
N LEU A 105 -13.39 -2.26 0.34
CA LEU A 105 -13.40 -3.68 0.69
C LEU A 105 -12.03 -4.33 0.50
N THR A 106 -11.33 -4.01 -0.59
CA THR A 106 -10.04 -4.61 -0.92
C THR A 106 -8.89 -4.03 -0.09
N GLN A 107 -8.97 -2.80 0.41
CA GLN A 107 -7.95 -2.22 1.30
C GLN A 107 -7.65 -3.08 2.53
N PHE A 108 -8.66 -3.77 3.08
CA PHE A 108 -8.49 -4.69 4.22
C PHE A 108 -7.59 -5.88 3.86
N ASN A 109 -7.64 -6.37 2.63
CA ASN A 109 -6.81 -7.50 2.21
C ASN A 109 -5.32 -7.12 2.08
N TYR A 110 -5.00 -5.85 1.81
CA TYR A 110 -3.61 -5.40 1.66
C TYR A 110 -2.88 -5.17 2.98
N MET A 111 -3.61 -4.99 4.09
CA MET A 111 -3.03 -4.68 5.40
C MET A 111 -2.03 -5.74 5.89
N PRO A 112 -2.30 -7.06 5.82
CA PRO A 112 -1.33 -8.08 6.21
C PRO A 112 -0.02 -8.00 5.41
N ALA A 113 -0.09 -7.81 4.08
CA ALA A 113 1.12 -7.69 3.26
C ALA A 113 1.94 -6.45 3.60
N PHE A 114 1.31 -5.30 3.89
CA PHE A 114 2.06 -4.12 4.36
C PHE A 114 2.70 -4.34 5.73
N GLY A 115 2.03 -5.07 6.63
CA GLY A 115 2.58 -5.48 7.92
C GLY A 115 3.82 -6.35 7.75
N VAL A 116 3.72 -7.41 6.93
CA VAL A 116 4.85 -8.30 6.62
C VAL A 116 5.97 -7.54 5.92
N ALA A 117 5.65 -6.70 4.93
CA ALA A 117 6.62 -5.88 4.19
C ALA A 117 7.44 -4.97 5.11
N THR A 118 6.80 -4.34 6.11
CA THR A 118 7.50 -3.50 7.09
C THR A 118 8.51 -4.33 7.89
N ALA A 119 8.14 -5.54 8.31
CA ALA A 119 9.06 -6.46 8.96
C ALA A 119 10.17 -6.94 8.02
N THR A 120 9.86 -7.19 6.74
CA THR A 120 10.82 -7.59 5.71
C THR A 120 11.92 -6.55 5.53
N VAL A 121 11.58 -5.26 5.43
CA VAL A 121 12.58 -4.17 5.31
C VAL A 121 13.59 -4.26 6.46
N MET A 122 13.11 -4.36 7.70
CA MET A 122 13.97 -4.39 8.90
C MET A 122 14.83 -5.66 8.97
N LEU A 123 14.24 -6.83 8.73
CA LEU A 123 14.95 -8.11 8.82
C LEU A 123 15.99 -8.29 7.70
N VAL A 124 15.66 -7.83 6.49
CA VAL A 124 16.61 -7.84 5.36
C VAL A 124 17.74 -6.85 5.61
N ALA A 125 17.45 -5.61 6.04
CA ALA A 125 18.48 -4.63 6.36
C ALA A 125 19.45 -5.13 7.44
N ARG A 126 18.92 -5.80 8.47
CA ARG A 126 19.74 -6.43 9.51
C ARG A 126 20.61 -7.56 8.95
N ALA A 127 20.03 -8.49 8.18
CA ALA A 127 20.76 -9.62 7.60
C ALA A 127 21.87 -9.15 6.64
N VAL A 128 21.62 -8.06 5.88
CA VAL A 128 22.65 -7.42 5.05
C VAL A 128 23.76 -6.81 5.91
N GLY A 129 23.42 -6.16 7.03
CA GLY A 129 24.42 -5.65 7.97
C GLY A 129 25.25 -6.74 8.66
N GLU A 130 24.74 -7.96 8.72
CA GLU A 130 25.42 -9.17 9.23
C GLU A 130 26.13 -9.97 8.10
N ASP A 131 26.15 -9.46 6.87
CA ASP A 131 26.67 -10.15 5.66
C ASP A 131 26.06 -11.55 5.40
N ASN A 132 24.88 -11.82 5.95
CA ASN A 132 24.21 -13.12 5.88
C ASN A 132 23.24 -13.19 4.69
N TRP A 133 23.80 -13.42 3.50
CA TRP A 133 23.03 -13.47 2.23
C TRP A 133 22.09 -14.66 2.14
N GLU A 134 22.41 -15.79 2.76
CA GLU A 134 21.50 -16.94 2.85
C GLU A 134 20.24 -16.56 3.63
N ARG A 135 20.39 -15.81 4.73
CA ARG A 135 19.26 -15.31 5.50
C ARG A 135 18.39 -14.34 4.69
N VAL A 136 18.99 -13.48 3.86
CA VAL A 136 18.24 -12.61 2.93
C VAL A 136 17.41 -13.44 1.95
N ALA A 137 18.00 -14.49 1.36
CA ALA A 137 17.29 -15.40 0.46
C ALA A 137 16.09 -16.08 1.15
N ASN A 138 16.30 -16.59 2.35
CA ASN A 138 15.25 -17.26 3.12
C ASN A 138 14.15 -16.28 3.55
N LEU A 139 14.49 -15.09 4.01
CA LEU A 139 13.53 -14.05 4.39
C LEU A 139 12.64 -13.63 3.22
N SER A 140 13.21 -13.43 2.02
CA SER A 140 12.43 -13.07 0.83
C SER A 140 11.36 -14.12 0.47
N LYS A 141 11.71 -15.41 0.54
CA LYS A 141 10.78 -16.53 0.29
C LYS A 141 9.75 -16.67 1.41
N GLN A 142 10.19 -16.65 2.67
CA GLN A 142 9.32 -16.82 3.83
C GLN A 142 8.28 -15.70 3.92
N THR A 143 8.69 -14.45 3.72
CA THR A 143 7.78 -13.30 3.80
C THR A 143 6.79 -13.25 2.64
N PHE A 144 7.18 -13.70 1.44
CA PHE A 144 6.26 -13.90 0.32
C PHE A 144 5.19 -14.96 0.63
N TRP A 145 5.60 -16.16 1.07
CA TRP A 145 4.67 -17.24 1.40
C TRP A 145 3.77 -16.91 2.58
N LEU A 146 4.32 -16.29 3.63
CA LEU A 146 3.54 -15.83 4.77
C LEU A 146 2.47 -14.82 4.33
N SER A 147 2.83 -13.86 3.48
CA SER A 147 1.87 -12.89 2.94
C SER A 147 0.80 -13.55 2.08
N LEU A 148 1.17 -14.57 1.29
CA LEU A 148 0.22 -15.35 0.50
C LEU A 148 -0.79 -16.09 1.37
N VAL A 149 -0.31 -16.79 2.41
CA VAL A 149 -1.17 -17.53 3.34
C VAL A 149 -2.09 -16.60 4.13
N LEU A 150 -1.63 -15.39 4.47
CA LEU A 150 -2.46 -14.42 5.19
C LEU A 150 -3.47 -13.72 4.29
N MET A 151 -3.06 -13.27 3.10
CA MET A 151 -3.91 -12.49 2.20
C MET A 151 -4.91 -13.35 1.43
N PHE A 152 -4.51 -14.53 0.95
CA PHE A 152 -5.36 -15.31 0.04
C PHE A 152 -6.71 -15.70 0.66
N PRO A 153 -6.78 -16.21 1.90
CA PRO A 153 -8.06 -16.49 2.54
C PRO A 153 -8.90 -15.23 2.74
N LEU A 154 -8.28 -14.11 3.13
CA LEU A 154 -8.97 -12.84 3.35
C LEU A 154 -9.56 -12.29 2.05
N THR A 155 -8.76 -12.21 0.98
CA THR A 155 -9.24 -11.74 -0.33
C THR A 155 -10.33 -12.67 -0.87
N PHE A 156 -10.16 -13.99 -0.72
CA PHE A 156 -11.17 -14.96 -1.12
C PHE A 156 -12.49 -14.76 -0.36
N SER A 157 -12.44 -14.58 0.97
CA SER A 157 -13.63 -14.30 1.79
C SER A 157 -14.30 -12.99 1.40
N ILE A 158 -13.54 -11.92 1.14
CA ILE A 158 -14.08 -10.63 0.69
C ILE A 158 -14.78 -10.77 -0.66
N TYR A 159 -14.20 -11.50 -1.60
CA TYR A 159 -14.84 -11.76 -2.89
C TYR A 159 -16.09 -12.64 -2.74
N ALA A 160 -16.01 -13.74 -1.99
CA ALA A 160 -17.14 -14.65 -1.74
C ALA A 160 -18.32 -13.94 -1.04
N LEU A 161 -18.02 -12.98 -0.17
CA LEU A 161 -19.00 -12.13 0.51
C LEU A 161 -19.17 -10.77 -0.19
N GLY A 162 -18.71 -10.60 -1.44
CA GLY A 162 -18.63 -9.30 -2.10
C GLY A 162 -19.99 -8.62 -2.26
N ILE A 163 -21.03 -9.38 -2.62
CA ILE A 163 -22.41 -8.90 -2.74
C ILE A 163 -22.97 -8.44 -1.39
N PRO A 164 -23.05 -9.27 -0.33
CA PRO A 164 -23.60 -8.83 0.95
C PRO A 164 -22.78 -7.71 1.59
N LEU A 165 -21.45 -7.71 1.43
CA LEU A 165 -20.60 -6.62 1.91
C LEU A 165 -20.86 -5.32 1.16
N THR A 166 -21.06 -5.36 -0.16
CA THR A 166 -21.37 -4.16 -0.95
C THR A 166 -22.75 -3.61 -0.61
N HIS A 167 -23.72 -4.47 -0.30
CA HIS A 167 -25.05 -4.05 0.14
C HIS A 167 -25.08 -3.28 1.47
N LEU A 168 -24.01 -3.34 2.27
CA LEU A 168 -23.85 -2.47 3.45
C LEU A 168 -23.59 -0.99 3.06
N TYR A 169 -23.12 -0.75 1.83
CA TYR A 169 -22.80 0.60 1.33
C TYR A 169 -23.84 1.12 0.35
N THR A 170 -24.36 0.27 -0.54
CA THR A 170 -25.29 0.68 -1.59
C THR A 170 -26.20 -0.45 -2.04
N THR A 171 -27.42 -0.10 -2.45
CA THR A 171 -28.39 -1.02 -3.07
C THR A 171 -28.50 -0.83 -4.58
N ASP A 172 -27.76 0.12 -5.16
CA ASP A 172 -27.73 0.34 -6.61
C ASP A 172 -27.07 -0.85 -7.32
N SER A 173 -27.79 -1.49 -8.24
CA SER A 173 -27.33 -2.71 -8.91
C SER A 173 -26.07 -2.50 -9.74
N LEU A 174 -25.92 -1.36 -10.42
CA LEU A 174 -24.76 -1.07 -11.26
C LEU A 174 -23.52 -0.82 -10.41
N ALA A 175 -23.68 -0.11 -9.28
CA ALA A 175 -22.59 0.06 -8.31
C ALA A 175 -22.19 -1.26 -7.65
N VAL A 176 -23.16 -2.16 -7.37
CA VAL A 176 -22.88 -3.50 -6.84
C VAL A 176 -22.06 -4.32 -7.82
N GLU A 177 -22.45 -4.36 -9.10
CA GLU A 177 -21.71 -5.07 -10.15
C GLU A 177 -20.27 -4.54 -10.30
N ALA A 178 -20.10 -3.22 -10.32
CA ALA A 178 -18.78 -2.59 -10.38
C ALA A 178 -17.89 -2.94 -9.17
N SER A 179 -18.45 -2.96 -7.95
CA SER A 179 -17.74 -3.37 -6.73
C SER A 179 -17.33 -4.84 -6.76
N VAL A 180 -18.23 -5.74 -7.15
CA VAL A 180 -17.94 -7.18 -7.27
C VAL A 180 -16.82 -7.40 -8.29
N LEU A 181 -16.84 -6.67 -9.40
CA LEU A 181 -15.77 -6.69 -10.39
C LEU A 181 -14.43 -6.27 -9.79
N VAL A 182 -14.38 -5.16 -9.06
CA VAL A 182 -13.15 -4.71 -8.37
C VAL A 182 -12.62 -5.80 -7.42
N THR A 183 -13.50 -6.41 -6.62
CA THR A 183 -13.09 -7.48 -5.68
C THR A 183 -12.60 -8.73 -6.40
N LEU A 184 -13.17 -9.08 -7.56
CA LEU A 184 -12.70 -10.17 -8.42
C LEU A 184 -11.28 -9.90 -8.94
N PHE A 185 -11.04 -8.72 -9.51
CA PHE A 185 -9.72 -8.36 -10.01
C PHE A 185 -8.69 -8.27 -8.88
N SER A 186 -9.08 -7.83 -7.69
CA SER A 186 -8.21 -7.88 -6.51
C SER A 186 -7.86 -9.33 -6.12
N LEU A 187 -8.79 -10.28 -6.21
CA LEU A 187 -8.52 -11.69 -5.97
C LEU A 187 -7.52 -12.25 -6.98
N LEU A 188 -7.77 -12.03 -8.27
CA LEU A 188 -6.87 -12.45 -9.35
C LEU A 188 -5.47 -11.82 -9.23
N GLY A 189 -5.41 -10.56 -8.78
CA GLY A 189 -4.18 -9.81 -8.59
C GLY A 189 -3.45 -10.05 -7.29
N THR A 190 -3.98 -10.88 -6.39
CA THR A 190 -3.41 -11.08 -5.05
C THR A 190 -1.95 -11.54 -5.10
N PRO A 191 -1.55 -12.57 -5.88
CA PRO A 191 -0.16 -13.01 -5.94
C PRO A 191 0.79 -11.94 -6.50
N MET A 192 0.35 -11.21 -7.53
CA MET A 192 1.14 -10.15 -8.17
C MET A 192 1.34 -8.96 -7.22
N THR A 193 0.31 -8.62 -6.44
CA THR A 193 0.37 -7.52 -5.48
C THR A 193 1.30 -7.87 -4.32
N ILE A 194 1.19 -9.08 -3.77
CA ILE A 194 2.11 -9.59 -2.74
C ILE A 194 3.54 -9.57 -3.26
N GLY A 195 3.76 -10.08 -4.47
CA GLY A 195 5.06 -10.07 -5.12
C GLY A 195 5.63 -8.66 -5.23
N THR A 196 4.84 -7.70 -5.71
CA THR A 196 5.27 -6.30 -5.84
C THR A 196 5.62 -5.70 -4.47
N VAL A 197 4.75 -5.85 -3.48
CA VAL A 197 4.93 -5.27 -2.14
C VAL A 197 6.13 -5.87 -1.41
N ILE A 198 6.28 -7.20 -1.43
CA ILE A 198 7.37 -7.90 -0.73
C ILE A 198 8.71 -7.66 -1.41
N TYR A 199 8.81 -7.74 -2.74
CA TYR A 199 10.08 -7.46 -3.40
C TYR A 199 10.47 -5.97 -3.32
N THR A 200 9.50 -5.06 -3.30
CA THR A 200 9.76 -3.65 -2.99
C THR A 200 10.37 -3.49 -1.60
N ALA A 201 9.81 -4.17 -0.59
CA ALA A 201 10.36 -4.17 0.77
C ALA A 201 11.76 -4.79 0.85
N VAL A 202 12.01 -5.90 0.15
CA VAL A 202 13.35 -6.51 0.08
C VAL A 202 14.35 -5.52 -0.50
N TRP A 203 14.04 -4.86 -1.62
CA TRP A 203 14.94 -3.87 -2.23
C TRP A 203 15.20 -2.64 -1.36
N GLN A 204 14.19 -2.17 -0.65
CA GLN A 204 14.36 -1.10 0.34
C GLN A 204 15.25 -1.56 1.50
N GLY A 205 15.08 -2.80 1.98
CA GLY A 205 15.93 -3.41 3.01
C GLY A 205 17.38 -3.64 2.55
N LEU A 206 17.59 -3.92 1.27
CA LEU A 206 18.92 -3.99 0.64
C LEU A 206 19.60 -2.61 0.49
N GLY A 207 18.91 -1.51 0.84
CA GLY A 207 19.40 -0.14 0.68
C GLY A 207 19.26 0.43 -0.72
N ASN A 208 18.55 -0.24 -1.64
CA ASN A 208 18.30 0.22 -3.01
C ASN A 208 16.83 0.58 -3.22
N ALA A 209 16.41 1.71 -2.67
CA ALA A 209 15.05 2.24 -2.85
C ALA A 209 14.81 2.84 -4.26
N ARG A 210 15.87 3.07 -5.05
CA ARG A 210 15.75 3.61 -6.41
C ARG A 210 15.11 2.60 -7.37
N LEU A 211 15.43 1.31 -7.22
CA LEU A 211 14.90 0.29 -8.12
C LEU A 211 13.36 0.15 -8.00
N PRO A 212 12.77 0.06 -6.78
CA PRO A 212 11.31 0.15 -6.63
C PRO A 212 10.71 1.46 -7.14
N PHE A 213 11.38 2.60 -6.91
CA PHE A 213 10.91 3.89 -7.42
C PHE A 213 10.74 3.89 -8.94
N TYR A 214 11.75 3.43 -9.70
CA TYR A 214 11.65 3.36 -11.16
C TYR A 214 10.63 2.32 -11.62
N ALA A 215 10.57 1.17 -10.95
CA ALA A 215 9.58 0.13 -11.25
C ALA A 215 8.15 0.64 -11.06
N THR A 216 7.87 1.34 -9.95
CA THR A 216 6.56 1.96 -9.67
C THR A 216 6.26 3.11 -10.61
N SER A 217 7.25 3.94 -10.96
CA SER A 217 7.03 5.05 -11.90
C SER A 217 6.65 4.54 -13.29
N ILE A 218 7.42 3.61 -13.85
CA ILE A 218 7.14 3.01 -15.17
C ILE A 218 5.85 2.19 -15.13
N GLY A 219 5.70 1.37 -14.09
CA GLY A 219 4.52 0.51 -13.91
C GLY A 219 3.23 1.32 -13.80
N MET A 220 3.22 2.38 -12.99
CA MET A 220 2.02 3.19 -12.80
C MET A 220 1.69 4.04 -14.04
N TRP A 221 2.68 4.78 -14.55
CA TRP A 221 2.43 5.79 -15.58
C TRP A 221 2.37 5.23 -16.99
N CYS A 222 3.26 4.29 -17.33
CA CYS A 222 3.29 3.72 -18.68
C CYS A 222 2.36 2.51 -18.80
N ILE A 223 2.39 1.61 -17.82
CA ILE A 223 1.64 0.35 -17.91
C ILE A 223 0.23 0.53 -17.39
N ARG A 224 0.02 0.88 -16.12
CA ARG A 224 -1.32 0.93 -15.53
C ARG A 224 -2.20 1.97 -16.21
N ILE A 225 -1.76 3.22 -16.28
CA ILE A 225 -2.52 4.30 -16.93
C ILE A 225 -2.62 4.05 -18.45
N GLY A 226 -1.51 3.71 -19.11
CA GLY A 226 -1.50 3.50 -20.57
C GLY A 226 -2.40 2.34 -21.01
N THR A 227 -2.26 1.17 -20.37
CA THR A 227 -3.09 0.00 -20.68
C THR A 227 -4.51 0.15 -20.16
N GLY A 228 -4.74 0.83 -19.03
CA GLY A 228 -6.08 1.15 -18.52
C GLY A 228 -6.84 2.09 -19.45
N TYR A 229 -6.20 3.10 -20.02
CA TYR A 229 -6.77 3.96 -21.06
C TYR A 229 -7.05 3.17 -22.34
N LEU A 230 -6.10 2.37 -22.80
CA LEU A 230 -6.25 1.56 -24.01
C LEU A 230 -7.40 0.55 -23.87
N MET A 231 -7.39 -0.28 -22.83
CA MET A 231 -8.39 -1.33 -22.65
C MET A 231 -9.74 -0.77 -22.20
N GLY A 232 -9.73 0.18 -21.26
CA GLY A 232 -10.95 0.75 -20.70
C GLY A 232 -11.70 1.65 -21.68
N ILE A 233 -10.99 2.55 -22.37
CA ILE A 233 -11.62 3.58 -23.21
C ILE A 233 -11.53 3.20 -24.69
N VAL A 234 -10.33 2.92 -25.22
CA VAL A 234 -10.15 2.70 -26.67
C VAL A 234 -10.77 1.39 -27.15
N LEU A 235 -10.58 0.29 -26.40
CA LEU A 235 -11.17 -1.01 -26.69
C LEU A 235 -12.58 -1.18 -26.13
N GLY A 236 -13.07 -0.21 -25.35
CA GLY A 236 -14.43 -0.21 -24.80
C GLY A 236 -14.70 -1.26 -23.73
N TRP A 237 -13.67 -1.80 -23.05
CA TRP A 237 -13.89 -2.76 -21.95
C TRP A 237 -14.43 -2.09 -20.69
N GLY A 238 -14.39 -0.75 -20.58
CA GLY A 238 -14.86 -0.01 -19.42
C GLY A 238 -14.03 -0.28 -18.16
N LEU A 239 -14.70 -0.37 -17.00
CA LEU A 239 -14.07 -0.60 -15.70
C LEU A 239 -13.15 -1.84 -15.64
N PRO A 240 -13.52 -3.02 -16.17
CA PRO A 240 -12.60 -4.17 -16.19
C PRO A 240 -11.32 -3.91 -16.99
N GLY A 241 -11.34 -3.04 -18.00
CA GLY A 241 -10.13 -2.61 -18.71
C GLY A 241 -9.14 -1.88 -17.81
N ILE A 242 -9.62 -1.01 -16.91
CA ILE A 242 -8.78 -0.32 -15.92
C ILE A 242 -8.14 -1.33 -14.95
N TRP A 243 -8.93 -2.25 -14.42
CA TRP A 243 -8.45 -3.25 -13.47
C TRP A 243 -7.53 -4.29 -14.10
N ALA A 244 -7.73 -4.64 -15.37
CA ALA A 244 -6.77 -5.43 -16.13
C ALA A 244 -5.42 -4.71 -16.25
N GLY A 245 -5.43 -3.39 -16.46
CA GLY A 245 -4.20 -2.59 -16.45
C GLY A 245 -3.46 -2.60 -15.11
N THR A 246 -4.22 -2.58 -14.01
CA THR A 246 -3.69 -2.76 -12.64
C THR A 246 -3.00 -4.12 -12.46
N LEU A 247 -3.60 -5.20 -12.99
CA LEU A 247 -2.98 -6.53 -12.97
C LEU A 247 -1.69 -6.59 -13.78
N LEU A 248 -1.69 -6.04 -15.00
CA LEU A 248 -0.50 -6.01 -15.86
C LEU A 248 0.64 -5.25 -15.20
N ASP A 249 0.36 -4.10 -14.59
CA ASP A 249 1.35 -3.32 -13.84
C ASP A 249 1.89 -4.09 -12.63
N ASN A 250 1.03 -4.65 -11.78
CA ASN A 250 1.48 -5.44 -10.63
C ASN A 250 2.28 -6.69 -11.06
N GLY A 251 1.87 -7.34 -12.14
CA GLY A 251 2.62 -8.45 -12.74
C GLY A 251 4.00 -8.01 -13.22
N PHE A 252 4.07 -6.91 -13.97
CA PHE A 252 5.32 -6.32 -14.43
C PHE A 252 6.25 -5.98 -13.27
N ARG A 253 5.77 -5.24 -12.27
CA ARG A 253 6.59 -4.80 -11.13
C ARG A 253 7.11 -5.97 -10.34
N TRP A 254 6.26 -6.96 -10.05
CA TRP A 254 6.69 -8.17 -9.37
C TRP A 254 7.78 -8.90 -10.15
N LEU A 255 7.54 -9.20 -11.43
CA LEU A 255 8.50 -9.95 -12.26
C LEU A 255 9.81 -9.19 -12.45
N PHE A 256 9.75 -7.88 -12.69
CA PHE A 256 10.93 -7.02 -12.86
C PHE A 256 11.78 -6.98 -11.58
N LEU A 257 11.15 -6.70 -10.43
CA LEU A 257 11.86 -6.63 -9.14
C LEU A 257 12.42 -8.00 -8.73
N ARG A 258 11.67 -9.08 -8.97
CA ARG A 258 12.11 -10.46 -8.72
C ARG A 258 13.28 -10.86 -9.61
N TYR A 259 13.23 -10.57 -10.90
CA TYR A 259 14.30 -10.87 -11.84
C TYR A 259 15.59 -10.15 -11.46
N ARG A 260 15.50 -8.84 -11.17
CA ARG A 260 16.65 -8.06 -10.70
C ARG A 260 17.19 -8.62 -9.39
N TYR A 261 16.32 -9.09 -8.50
CA TYR A 261 16.72 -9.66 -7.22
C TYR A 261 17.49 -10.97 -7.40
N GLN A 262 17.00 -11.87 -8.25
CA GLN A 262 17.68 -13.13 -8.55
C GLN A 262 19.09 -12.89 -9.11
N ARG A 263 19.23 -11.94 -10.04
CA ARG A 263 20.53 -11.55 -10.61
C ARG A 263 21.44 -10.88 -9.58
N TYR A 264 20.89 -10.15 -8.62
CA TYR A 264 21.67 -9.53 -7.55
C TYR A 264 22.20 -10.58 -6.56
N MET A 265 21.35 -11.55 -6.19
CA MET A 265 21.73 -12.64 -5.30
C MET A 265 22.77 -13.57 -5.92
N SER A 266 22.70 -13.85 -7.23
CA SER A 266 23.69 -14.69 -7.93
C SER A 266 25.09 -14.08 -8.03
N LEU A 267 25.25 -12.79 -7.72
CA LEU A 267 26.55 -12.11 -7.67
C LEU A 267 27.13 -12.06 -6.25
N LYS A 268 26.34 -12.45 -5.24
CA LYS A 268 26.64 -12.29 -3.82
C LYS A 268 26.73 -13.62 -3.05
N GLY A 269 26.13 -14.69 -3.57
CA GLY A 269 26.34 -16.07 -3.12
C GLY A 269 27.21 -16.82 -4.10
#